data_AF-X1PGJ5-F1
#
_entry.id   AF-X1PGJ5-F1
#
_cell.length_a   1.000
_cell.length_b   1.000
_cell.length_c   1.000
_cell.angle_alpha   90.00
_cell.angle_beta   90.00
_cell.angle_gamma   90.00
#
_symmetry.space_group_name_H-M   'P 1'
#
loop_
_entity.id
_entity.type
_entity.pdbx_description
1 polymer ?
#
loop_
_entity_poly.entity_id
_entity_poly.type
_entity_poly.pdbx_seq_one_letter_code
_entity_poly.pdbx_strand_id
1 'polypeptide(L)'
;MIKNLERYKTDLDNLIKKGDLLWVALMVEYYPDVKTKFKKLLNDPEKLKIIPDFNKEYQLWYSEVLELIRQIIPSRLDDFINYYKPNAKSQRKEIDYENYTISDCLNGLVVTRGGQRVVGPEDAIKKLEQQLNIVKSLKRKFESTLFDIQQLLQAD
;
A
#
# COMPACT_ATOMS: atom_id res chain seq x y z
N MET A 1 -18.93 21.71 8.75
CA MET A 1 -19.19 20.44 8.05
C MET A 1 -18.38 20.33 6.75
N ILE A 2 -18.54 21.24 5.78
CA ILE A 2 -17.81 21.22 4.48
C ILE A 2 -16.28 21.30 4.63
N LYS A 3 -15.74 22.18 5.49
CA LYS A 3 -14.28 22.26 5.76
C LYS A 3 -13.67 20.94 6.28
N ASN A 4 -14.44 20.11 6.98
CA ASN A 4 -13.95 18.82 7.47
C ASN A 4 -13.86 17.80 6.32
N LEU A 5 -14.77 17.88 5.33
CA LEU A 5 -14.82 16.98 4.19
C LEU A 5 -13.66 17.22 3.21
N GLU A 6 -13.33 18.49 2.94
CA GLU A 6 -12.14 18.85 2.15
C GLU A 6 -10.83 18.42 2.83
N ARG A 7 -10.78 18.51 4.15
CA ARG A 7 -9.65 18.00 4.93
C ARG A 7 -9.50 16.49 4.76
N TYR A 8 -10.58 15.72 4.90
CA TYR A 8 -10.54 14.26 4.70
C TYR A 8 -10.09 13.87 3.29
N LYS A 9 -10.53 14.61 2.26
CA LYS A 9 -10.07 14.40 0.88
C LYS A 9 -8.56 14.63 0.76
N THR A 10 -8.07 15.71 1.35
CA THR A 10 -6.65 16.04 1.37
C THR A 10 -5.83 14.99 2.11
N ASP A 11 -6.31 14.52 3.26
CA ASP A 11 -5.67 13.49 4.07
C ASP A 11 -5.60 12.16 3.29
N LEU A 12 -6.67 11.78 2.59
CA LEU A 12 -6.70 10.60 1.72
C LEU A 12 -5.71 10.73 0.55
N ASP A 13 -5.65 11.89 -0.10
CA ASP A 13 -4.69 12.15 -1.17
C ASP A 13 -3.23 12.06 -0.68
N ASN A 14 -2.96 12.53 0.55
CA ASN A 14 -1.65 12.41 1.17
C ASN A 14 -1.30 10.95 1.49
N LEU A 15 -2.25 10.15 1.98
CA LEU A 15 -2.05 8.72 2.20
C LEU A 15 -1.80 7.94 0.91
N ILE A 16 -2.51 8.28 -0.17
CA ILE A 16 -2.26 7.68 -1.49
C ILE A 16 -0.83 8.01 -1.95
N LYS A 17 -0.42 9.28 -1.86
CA LYS A 17 0.94 9.71 -2.22
C LYS A 17 2.01 9.01 -1.37
N LYS A 18 1.82 8.92 -0.05
CA LYS A 18 2.75 8.20 0.84
C LYS A 18 2.85 6.73 0.45
N GLY A 19 1.72 6.11 0.12
CA GLY A 19 1.66 4.75 -0.37
C GLY A 19 2.41 4.55 -1.69
N ASP A 20 2.23 5.44 -2.67
CA ASP A 20 2.98 5.42 -3.94
C ASP A 20 4.49 5.55 -3.70
N LEU A 21 4.92 6.42 -2.78
CA LEU A 21 6.32 6.56 -2.40
C LEU A 21 6.89 5.32 -1.71
N LEU A 22 6.10 4.64 -0.86
CA LEU A 22 6.49 3.36 -0.26
C LEU A 22 6.65 2.25 -1.30
N TRP A 23 5.77 2.22 -2.31
CA TRP A 23 5.90 1.29 -3.43
C TRP A 23 7.15 1.56 -4.27
N VAL A 24 7.44 2.84 -4.54
CA VAL A 24 8.70 3.23 -5.17
C VAL A 24 9.91 2.84 -4.31
N ALA A 25 9.85 3.04 -2.99
CA ALA A 25 10.93 2.66 -2.08
C ALA A 25 11.25 1.16 -2.19
N LEU A 26 10.23 0.31 -2.12
CA LEU A 26 10.38 -1.13 -2.24
C LEU A 26 10.93 -1.55 -3.62
N MET A 27 10.45 -0.90 -4.70
CA MET A 27 10.96 -1.12 -6.05
C MET A 27 12.44 -0.74 -6.20
N VAL A 28 12.84 0.40 -5.65
CA VAL A 28 14.23 0.89 -5.69
C VAL A 28 15.16 0.00 -4.84
N GLU A 29 14.65 -0.56 -3.77
CA GLU A 29 15.41 -1.44 -2.88
C GLU A 29 15.69 -2.80 -3.54
N TYR A 30 14.67 -3.41 -4.15
CA TYR A 30 14.74 -4.81 -4.60
C TYR A 30 14.80 -5.02 -6.12
N TYR A 31 14.67 -3.97 -6.94
CA TYR A 31 14.94 -4.02 -8.39
C TYR A 31 16.13 -3.14 -8.79
N PRO A 32 17.33 -3.71 -9.00
CA PRO A 32 18.55 -2.96 -9.35
C PRO A 32 18.43 -2.09 -10.61
N ASP A 33 17.71 -2.58 -11.62
CA ASP A 33 17.47 -1.83 -12.86
C ASP A 33 16.59 -0.60 -12.63
N VAL A 34 15.59 -0.74 -11.75
CA VAL A 34 14.71 0.36 -11.35
C VAL A 34 15.51 1.39 -10.59
N LYS A 35 16.33 0.98 -9.61
CA LYS A 35 17.23 1.88 -8.88
C LYS A 35 18.13 2.69 -9.81
N THR A 36 18.70 2.03 -10.82
CA THR A 36 19.58 2.68 -11.80
C THR A 36 18.82 3.68 -12.67
N LYS A 37 17.64 3.31 -13.18
CA LYS A 37 16.76 4.21 -13.94
C LYS A 37 16.28 5.38 -13.08
N PHE A 38 15.93 5.14 -11.83
CA PHE A 38 15.44 6.17 -10.90
C PHE A 38 16.53 7.21 -10.60
N LYS A 39 17.76 6.77 -10.35
CA LYS A 39 18.92 7.67 -10.17
C LYS A 39 19.15 8.56 -11.38
N LYS A 40 19.07 8.00 -12.60
CA LYS A 40 19.20 8.77 -13.85
C LYS A 40 18.05 9.75 -14.05
N LEU A 41 16.82 9.35 -13.73
CA LEU A 41 15.62 10.16 -13.92
C LEU A 41 15.58 11.37 -12.98
N LEU A 42 15.97 11.17 -11.71
CA LEU A 42 15.88 12.23 -10.72
C LEU A 42 16.94 13.32 -10.93
N ASN A 43 18.11 12.97 -11.48
CA ASN A 43 19.26 13.85 -11.78
C ASN A 43 19.62 14.85 -10.65
N ASP A 44 19.13 14.57 -9.44
CA ASP A 44 19.10 15.43 -8.27
C ASP A 44 19.07 14.51 -7.03
N PRO A 45 20.18 14.40 -6.30
CA PRO A 45 20.27 13.60 -5.08
C PRO A 45 19.29 14.03 -3.99
N GLU A 46 18.82 15.28 -3.98
CA GLU A 46 17.86 15.77 -2.97
C GLU A 46 16.48 15.15 -3.17
N LYS A 47 16.09 14.83 -4.42
CA LYS A 47 14.81 14.15 -4.69
C LYS A 47 14.79 12.70 -4.26
N LEU A 48 15.96 12.06 -4.11
CA LEU A 48 16.07 10.72 -3.53
C LEU A 48 15.75 10.71 -2.03
N LYS A 49 15.92 11.84 -1.33
CA LYS A 49 15.55 11.96 0.09
C LYS A 49 14.03 11.94 0.32
N ILE A 50 13.24 12.12 -0.73
CA ILE A 50 11.76 12.03 -0.67
C ILE A 50 11.31 10.57 -0.56
N ILE A 51 12.14 9.62 -0.99
CA ILE A 51 11.82 8.19 -0.90
C ILE A 51 11.90 7.76 0.57
N PRO A 52 10.80 7.30 1.18
CA PRO A 52 10.80 6.86 2.56
C PRO A 52 11.59 5.56 2.74
N ASP A 53 12.02 5.32 3.97
CA ASP A 53 12.47 3.98 4.38
C ASP A 53 11.24 3.07 4.52
N PHE A 54 11.15 2.07 3.64
CA PHE A 54 9.99 1.18 3.59
C PHE A 54 9.73 0.47 4.93
N ASN A 55 10.78 -0.05 5.57
CA ASN A 55 10.65 -0.81 6.82
C ASN A 55 10.18 0.06 7.99
N LYS A 56 10.55 1.35 7.99
CA LYS A 56 10.13 2.29 9.04
C LYS A 56 8.74 2.85 8.80
N GLU A 57 8.43 3.22 7.56
CA GLU A 57 7.25 4.03 7.25
C GLU A 57 6.02 3.21 6.86
N TYR A 58 6.20 1.97 6.41
CA TYR A 58 5.08 1.13 5.95
C TYR A 58 4.06 0.86 7.06
N GLN A 59 4.52 0.53 8.29
CA GLN A 59 3.61 0.18 9.38
C GLN A 59 2.74 1.36 9.83
N LEU A 60 3.30 2.57 9.81
CA LEU A 60 2.55 3.80 10.08
C LEU A 60 1.46 4.00 9.03
N TRP A 61 1.83 3.94 7.74
CA TRP A 61 0.90 4.06 6.63
C TRP A 61 -0.19 2.98 6.64
N TYR A 62 0.19 1.73 6.86
CA TYR A 62 -0.72 0.59 6.90
C TYR A 62 -1.78 0.77 8.00
N SER A 63 -1.37 1.20 9.19
CA SER A 63 -2.28 1.38 10.33
C SER A 63 -3.32 2.46 10.05
N GLU A 64 -2.90 3.61 9.50
CA GLU A 64 -3.81 4.71 9.15
C GLU A 64 -4.82 4.28 8.07
N VAL A 65 -4.34 3.63 7.01
CA VAL A 65 -5.19 3.18 5.90
C VAL A 65 -6.15 2.07 6.32
N LEU A 66 -5.72 1.16 7.19
CA LEU A 66 -6.53 0.05 7.68
C LEU A 66 -7.82 0.56 8.35
N GLU A 67 -7.70 1.59 9.18
CA GLU A 67 -8.84 2.22 9.84
C GLU A 67 -9.79 2.90 8.85
N LEU A 68 -9.24 3.57 7.82
CA LEU A 68 -10.06 4.19 6.76
C LEU A 68 -10.82 3.15 5.94
N ILE A 69 -10.17 2.05 5.55
CA ILE A 69 -10.83 0.97 4.81
C ILE A 69 -11.96 0.37 5.65
N ARG A 70 -11.73 0.12 6.94
CA ARG A 70 -12.75 -0.41 7.85
C ARG A 70 -13.98 0.49 7.93
N GLN A 71 -13.79 1.81 7.93
CA GLN A 71 -14.89 2.77 8.03
C GLN A 71 -15.62 3.00 6.71
N ILE A 72 -14.91 3.04 5.58
CA ILE A 72 -15.48 3.49 4.29
C ILE A 72 -15.85 2.32 3.37
N ILE A 73 -15.03 1.27 3.32
CA ILE A 73 -15.25 0.09 2.45
C ILE A 73 -14.94 -1.19 3.23
N PRO A 74 -15.74 -1.53 4.26
CA PRO A 74 -15.51 -2.72 5.09
C PRO A 74 -15.51 -4.01 4.27
N SER A 75 -16.22 -4.05 3.14
CA SER A 75 -16.23 -5.20 2.22
C SER A 75 -14.87 -5.52 1.58
N ARG A 76 -13.89 -4.60 1.64
CA ARG A 76 -12.51 -4.80 1.13
C ARG A 76 -11.48 -4.91 2.24
N LEU A 77 -11.90 -4.91 3.51
CA LEU A 77 -10.99 -4.94 4.66
C LEU A 77 -10.16 -6.23 4.70
N ASP A 78 -10.81 -7.38 4.52
CA ASP A 78 -10.13 -8.67 4.56
C ASP A 78 -9.14 -8.82 3.40
N ASP A 79 -9.50 -8.37 2.19
CA ASP A 79 -8.57 -8.34 1.06
C ASP A 79 -7.31 -7.54 1.39
N PHE A 80 -7.48 -6.34 1.97
CA PHE A 80 -6.37 -5.48 2.35
C PHE A 80 -5.45 -6.12 3.39
N ILE A 81 -6.03 -6.76 4.41
CA ILE A 81 -5.29 -7.47 5.47
C ILE A 81 -4.55 -8.69 4.90
N ASN A 82 -5.16 -9.43 3.98
CA ASN A 82 -4.60 -10.65 3.40
C ASN A 82 -3.36 -10.38 2.53
N TYR A 83 -3.20 -9.17 1.99
CA TYR A 83 -1.94 -8.76 1.35
C TYR A 83 -0.82 -8.47 2.36
N TYR A 84 -1.17 -8.01 3.56
CA TYR A 84 -0.20 -7.75 4.61
C TYR A 84 0.26 -9.04 5.29
N LYS A 85 -0.67 -9.89 5.72
CA LYS A 85 -0.36 -11.10 6.49
C LYS A 85 -1.14 -12.30 5.99
N PRO A 86 -0.68 -13.52 6.28
CA PRO A 86 -1.39 -14.73 5.90
C PRO A 86 -2.82 -14.70 6.45
N ASN A 87 -3.77 -15.18 5.64
CA ASN A 87 -5.14 -15.33 6.07
C ASN A 87 -5.18 -16.18 7.35
N ALA A 88 -6.02 -15.81 8.33
CA ALA A 88 -6.14 -16.52 9.61
C ALA A 88 -6.50 -18.02 9.47
N LYS A 89 -7.10 -18.42 8.34
CA LYS A 89 -7.40 -19.82 8.02
C LYS A 89 -6.24 -20.57 7.34
N SER A 90 -5.13 -19.89 7.06
CA SER A 90 -4.01 -20.44 6.32
C SER A 90 -3.06 -21.21 7.23
N GLN A 91 -3.02 -22.53 7.10
CA GLN A 91 -1.95 -23.37 7.63
C GLN A 91 -0.88 -23.56 6.55
N ARG A 92 -0.13 -22.48 6.24
CA ARG A 92 0.91 -22.50 5.20
C ARG A 92 1.94 -23.59 5.53
N LYS A 93 1.88 -24.72 4.81
CA LYS A 93 2.90 -25.77 4.89
C LYS A 93 4.17 -25.38 4.13
N GLU A 94 3.99 -24.57 3.10
CA GLU A 94 5.03 -24.10 2.21
C GLU A 94 4.76 -22.64 1.86
N ILE A 95 5.84 -21.93 1.50
CA ILE A 95 5.76 -20.54 1.06
C ILE A 95 6.22 -20.46 -0.40
N ASP A 96 5.44 -19.74 -1.19
CA ASP A 96 5.61 -19.50 -2.62
C ASP A 96 5.08 -18.11 -2.99
N TYR A 97 5.13 -17.78 -4.28
CA TYR A 97 4.71 -16.48 -4.80
C TYR A 97 3.25 -16.14 -4.48
N GLU A 98 2.37 -17.13 -4.45
CA GLU A 98 0.94 -16.92 -4.24
C GLU A 98 0.68 -16.48 -2.79
N ASN A 99 1.35 -17.14 -1.85
CA ASN A 99 1.08 -16.98 -0.42
C ASN A 99 2.09 -16.12 0.35
N TYR A 100 3.12 -15.59 -0.32
CA TYR A 100 4.04 -14.61 0.24
C TYR A 100 3.34 -13.27 0.50
N THR A 101 3.62 -12.64 1.65
CA THR A 101 2.93 -11.44 2.12
C THR A 101 3.91 -10.30 2.46
N ILE A 102 3.38 -9.09 2.65
CA ILE A 102 4.22 -7.95 3.03
C ILE A 102 4.86 -8.16 4.41
N SER A 103 4.17 -8.84 5.34
CA SER A 103 4.74 -9.19 6.64
C SER A 103 5.92 -10.14 6.53
N ASP A 104 5.91 -11.07 5.56
CA ASP A 104 7.06 -11.95 5.30
C ASP A 104 8.26 -11.12 4.81
N CYS A 105 8.02 -10.14 3.94
CA CYS A 105 9.04 -9.19 3.48
C CYS A 105 9.63 -8.33 4.60
N LEU A 106 8.78 -7.77 5.47
CA LEU A 106 9.23 -6.95 6.61
C LEU A 106 10.06 -7.77 7.62
N ASN A 107 9.82 -9.09 7.68
CA ASN A 107 10.62 -10.01 8.47
C ASN A 107 11.88 -10.52 7.74
N GLY A 108 12.13 -10.07 6.51
CA GLY A 108 13.28 -10.48 5.71
C GLY A 108 13.24 -11.93 5.24
N LEU A 109 12.05 -12.53 5.10
CA LEU A 109 11.92 -13.92 4.69
C LEU A 109 12.38 -14.13 3.25
N VAL A 110 13.28 -15.09 3.04
CA VAL A 110 13.67 -15.59 1.73
C VAL A 110 13.52 -17.09 1.74
N VAL A 111 12.88 -17.65 0.72
CA VAL A 111 12.68 -19.10 0.59
C VAL A 111 13.53 -19.60 -0.56
N THR A 112 14.33 -20.64 -0.32
CA THR A 112 15.11 -21.32 -1.34
C THR A 112 14.75 -22.81 -1.39
N ARG A 113 14.77 -23.40 -2.59
CA ARG A 113 14.57 -24.83 -2.83
C ARG A 113 15.59 -25.31 -3.86
N GLY A 114 16.34 -26.36 -3.53
CA GLY A 114 17.37 -26.88 -4.43
C GLY A 114 18.43 -25.84 -4.85
N GLY A 115 18.74 -24.87 -3.99
CA GLY A 115 19.69 -23.79 -4.28
C GLY A 115 19.13 -22.63 -5.12
N GLN A 116 17.86 -22.70 -5.54
CA GLN A 116 17.18 -21.62 -6.25
C GLN A 116 16.24 -20.85 -5.32
N ARG A 117 16.20 -19.53 -5.46
CA ARG A 117 15.25 -18.69 -4.72
C ARG A 117 13.85 -18.84 -5.30
N VAL A 118 12.90 -19.20 -4.44
CA VAL A 118 11.48 -19.35 -4.76
C VAL A 118 10.74 -18.04 -4.56
N VAL A 119 10.98 -17.37 -3.43
CA VAL A 119 10.45 -16.04 -3.12
C VAL A 119 11.42 -15.22 -2.29
N GLY A 120 11.25 -13.90 -2.36
CA GLY A 120 11.97 -12.91 -1.56
C GLY A 120 11.23 -11.58 -1.45
N PRO A 121 11.86 -10.55 -0.85
CA PRO A 121 11.25 -9.24 -0.63
C PRO A 121 10.62 -8.58 -1.86
N GLU A 122 11.14 -8.83 -3.06
CA GLU A 122 10.56 -8.31 -4.30
C GLU A 122 9.11 -8.78 -4.56
N ASP A 123 8.72 -9.93 -4.02
CA ASP A 123 7.40 -10.50 -4.23
C ASP A 123 6.31 -9.73 -3.44
N ALA A 124 6.70 -8.97 -2.41
CA ALA A 124 5.79 -8.09 -1.68
C ALA A 124 5.37 -6.85 -2.48
N ILE A 125 6.08 -6.50 -3.56
CA ILE A 125 5.78 -5.32 -4.39
C ILE A 125 4.40 -5.43 -5.00
N LYS A 126 4.04 -6.62 -5.51
CA LYS A 126 2.70 -6.86 -6.06
C LYS A 126 1.63 -6.82 -4.99
N LYS A 127 1.92 -7.30 -3.77
CA LYS A 127 0.98 -7.25 -2.65
C LYS A 127 0.72 -5.80 -2.21
N LEU A 128 1.77 -4.97 -2.14
CA LEU A 128 1.63 -3.55 -1.83
C LEU A 128 0.88 -2.79 -2.94
N GLU A 129 1.16 -3.09 -4.21
CA GLU A 129 0.42 -2.53 -5.35
C GLU A 129 -1.08 -2.80 -5.21
N GLN A 130 -1.48 -4.01 -4.81
CA GLN A 130 -2.90 -4.32 -4.59
C GLN A 130 -3.48 -3.58 -3.38
N GLN A 131 -2.76 -3.45 -2.28
CA GLN A 131 -3.18 -2.60 -1.16
C GLN A 131 -3.42 -1.16 -1.64
N LEU A 132 -2.50 -0.59 -2.41
CA LEU A 132 -2.64 0.76 -2.97
C LEU A 132 -3.83 0.91 -3.89
N ASN A 133 -4.12 -0.09 -4.72
CA ASN A 133 -5.30 -0.06 -5.59
C ASN A 133 -6.60 -0.05 -4.79
N ILE A 134 -6.65 -0.75 -3.64
CA ILE A 134 -7.77 -0.66 -2.70
C ILE A 134 -7.87 0.75 -2.13
N VAL A 135 -6.77 1.35 -1.66
CA VAL A 135 -6.77 2.74 -1.14
C VAL A 135 -7.23 3.74 -2.19
N LYS A 136 -6.73 3.62 -3.43
CA LYS A 136 -7.13 4.51 -4.55
C LYS A 136 -8.61 4.37 -4.89
N SER A 137 -9.21 3.19 -4.67
CA SER A 137 -10.65 3.00 -4.85
C SER A 137 -11.49 3.75 -3.81
N LEU A 138 -10.95 4.00 -2.60
CA LEU A 138 -11.61 4.81 -1.57
C LEU A 138 -11.91 6.21 -2.09
N LYS A 139 -11.01 6.80 -2.88
CA LYS A 139 -11.19 8.17 -3.40
C LYS A 139 -12.47 8.29 -4.22
N ARG A 140 -12.71 7.33 -5.13
CA ARG A 140 -13.93 7.31 -5.96
C ARG A 140 -15.18 7.13 -5.11
N LYS A 141 -15.15 6.22 -4.12
CA LYS A 141 -16.29 5.98 -3.24
C LYS A 141 -16.59 7.17 -2.33
N PHE A 142 -15.55 7.81 -1.82
CA PHE A 142 -15.64 9.00 -0.97
C PHE A 142 -16.22 10.18 -1.74
N GLU A 143 -15.74 10.46 -2.95
CA GLU A 143 -16.28 11.53 -3.81
C GLU A 143 -17.75 11.30 -4.17
N SER A 144 -18.15 10.07 -4.50
CA SER A 144 -19.55 9.72 -4.75
C SER A 144 -20.43 9.93 -3.52
N THR A 145 -20.00 9.40 -2.36
CA THR A 145 -20.78 9.51 -1.11
C THR A 145 -20.90 10.97 -0.66
N LEU A 146 -19.83 11.76 -0.84
CA LEU A 146 -19.82 13.19 -0.56
C LEU A 146 -20.84 13.94 -1.44
N PHE A 147 -20.87 13.62 -2.73
CA PHE A 147 -21.83 14.21 -3.66
C PHE A 147 -23.27 13.90 -3.24
N ASP A 148 -23.56 12.64 -2.88
CA ASP A 148 -24.89 12.22 -2.42
C ASP A 148 -25.31 12.97 -1.14
N ILE A 149 -24.39 13.15 -0.18
CA ILE A 149 -24.65 13.91 1.06
C ILE A 149 -24.94 15.39 0.75
N GLN A 150 -24.21 16.00 -0.18
CA GLN A 150 -24.42 17.41 -0.56
C GLN A 150 -25.78 17.62 -1.23
N GLN A 151 -26.20 16.68 -2.09
CA GLN A 151 -27.52 16.72 -2.73
C GLN A 151 -28.65 16.65 -1.70
N LEU A 152 -28.55 15.74 -0.71
CA LEU A 152 -29.53 15.62 0.37
C LEU A 152 -29.64 16.91 1.20
N LEU A 153 -28.51 17.49 1.60
CA LEU A 153 -28.49 18.74 2.38
C LEU A 153 -29.00 19.97 1.63
N GLN A 154 -29.04 19.94 0.31
CA GLN A 154 -29.58 21.02 -0.53
C GLN A 154 -31.07 20.81 -0.86
N ALA A 155 -31.57 19.58 -0.71
CA ALA A 155 -32.95 19.21 -0.94
C ALA A 155 -33.84 19.42 0.31
N ASP A 156 -33.23 19.46 1.50
CA ASP A 156 -33.84 19.86 2.78
C ASP A 156 -33.69 21.38 3.03
#